data_AF-A8U1M8-F1
#
_entry.id   AF-A8U1M8-F1
#
_cell.length_a   1.000
_cell.length_b   1.000
_cell.length_c   1.000
_cell.angle_alpha   90.00
_cell.angle_beta   90.00
_cell.angle_gamma   90.00
#
_symmetry.space_group_name_H-M   'P 1'
#
loop_
_entity.id
_entity.type
_entity.pdbx_description
1 polymer ?
#
loop_
_entity_poly.entity_id
_entity_poly.type
_entity_poly.pdbx_seq_one_letter_code
_entity_poly.pdbx_strand_id
1 'polypeptide(L)'
;MAMTNIQTTEPTLSRHAVTPMQQRGIRRSAAALVLRHGDRAKPVGGGVVALSLSRAGADELQEAGLAPAAICERLPRLTVLVHEEASTVLTVCWRYGRKARAYEIDTKRY
;
A
#
# COMPACT_ATOMS: atom_id res chain seq x y z
N MET A 1 -29.65 3.82 11.89
CA MET A 1 -28.50 3.97 10.96
C MET A 1 -27.36 3.11 11.49
N ALA A 2 -27.07 2.00 10.81
CA ALA A 2 -26.03 1.07 11.25
C ALA A 2 -24.65 1.65 10.90
N MET A 3 -23.84 1.96 11.91
CA MET A 3 -22.42 2.25 11.72
C MET A 3 -21.74 0.94 11.33
N THR A 4 -21.40 0.80 10.05
CA THR A 4 -20.70 -0.37 9.52
C THR A 4 -19.34 -0.45 10.20
N ASN A 5 -19.22 -1.40 11.12
CA ASN A 5 -17.99 -1.72 11.82
C ASN A 5 -16.98 -2.18 10.76
N ILE A 6 -16.08 -1.29 10.35
CA ILE A 6 -14.99 -1.59 9.42
C ILE A 6 -14.10 -2.63 10.10
N GLN A 7 -14.34 -3.90 9.81
CA GLN A 7 -13.51 -5.00 10.29
C GLN A 7 -12.08 -4.72 9.83
N THR A 8 -11.20 -4.47 10.79
CA THR A 8 -9.76 -4.38 10.62
C THR A 8 -9.22 -5.78 10.30
N THR A 9 -9.49 -6.32 9.11
CA THR A 9 -8.59 -7.30 8.50
C THR A 9 -7.23 -6.64 8.36
N GLU A 10 -6.39 -6.85 9.37
CA GLU A 10 -4.97 -6.57 9.27
C GLU A 10 -4.44 -7.41 8.11
N PRO A 11 -3.73 -6.78 7.14
CA PRO A 11 -3.15 -7.55 6.06
C PRO A 11 -2.22 -8.62 6.63
N THR A 12 -2.33 -9.85 6.14
CA THR A 12 -1.33 -10.89 6.40
C THR A 12 -0.02 -10.42 5.76
N LEU A 13 0.82 -9.76 6.56
CA LEU A 13 2.15 -9.33 6.16
C LEU A 13 3.04 -10.56 6.13
N SER A 14 3.61 -10.87 4.98
CA SER A 14 4.67 -11.88 4.91
C SER A 14 5.82 -11.46 5.83
N ARG A 15 6.55 -12.44 6.40
CA ARG A 15 7.79 -12.17 7.15
C ARG A 15 8.78 -11.34 6.32
N HIS A 16 8.75 -11.54 5.00
CA HIS A 16 9.52 -10.78 4.02
C HIS A 16 9.09 -9.30 3.92
N ALA A 17 7.81 -8.96 4.10
CA ALA A 17 7.32 -7.58 4.04
C ALA A 17 7.63 -6.77 5.32
N VAL A 18 7.72 -7.43 6.48
CA VAL A 18 7.90 -6.76 7.78
C VAL A 18 9.25 -6.04 7.86
N THR A 19 10.34 -6.71 7.49
CA THR A 19 11.70 -6.14 7.59
C THR A 19 11.90 -4.92 6.67
N PRO A 20 11.54 -4.94 5.38
CA PRO A 20 11.60 -3.78 4.50
C PRO A 20 10.69 -2.64 4.95
N MET A 21 9.49 -2.93 5.48
CA MET A 21 8.59 -1.90 6.01
C MET A 21 9.23 -1.14 7.17
N GLN A 22 9.85 -1.86 8.11
CA GLN A 22 10.57 -1.26 9.24
C GLN A 22 11.75 -0.42 8.76
N GLN A 23 12.59 -0.97 7.88
CA GLN A 23 13.76 -0.26 7.32
C GLN A 23 13.36 1.02 6.55
N ARG A 24 12.17 1.05 5.95
CA ARG A 24 11.67 2.18 5.16
C ARG A 24 10.75 3.13 5.94
N GLY A 25 10.56 2.90 7.24
CA GLY A 25 9.69 3.71 8.10
C GLY A 25 8.24 3.74 7.64
N ILE A 26 7.76 2.63 7.06
CA ILE A 26 6.40 2.49 6.55
C ILE A 26 5.53 1.90 7.65
N ARG A 27 4.50 2.64 8.08
CA ARG A 27 3.56 2.17 9.10
C ARG A 27 2.61 1.14 8.50
N ARG A 28 2.26 0.10 9.28
CA ARG A 28 1.29 -0.93 8.89
C ARG A 28 -0.07 -0.34 8.51
N SER A 29 -0.52 0.68 9.25
CA SER A 29 -1.76 1.40 8.97
C SER A 29 -1.77 2.04 7.57
N ALA A 30 -0.65 2.59 7.11
CA ALA A 30 -0.55 3.16 5.77
C ALA A 30 -0.64 2.08 4.67
N ALA A 31 -0.01 0.92 4.88
CA ALA A 31 -0.12 -0.21 3.95
C ALA A 31 -1.55 -0.77 3.90
N ALA A 32 -2.23 -0.86 5.04
CA ALA A 32 -3.63 -1.29 5.11
C ALA A 32 -4.57 -0.34 4.37
N LEU A 33 -4.34 0.97 4.44
CA LEU A 33 -5.12 1.96 3.69
C LEU A 33 -4.97 1.79 2.18
N VAL A 34 -3.75 1.58 1.68
CA VAL A 34 -3.51 1.32 0.25
C VAL A 34 -4.11 -0.02 -0.19
N LEU A 35 -4.06 -1.04 0.67
CA LEU A 35 -4.67 -2.33 0.36
C LEU A 35 -6.20 -2.23 0.21
N ARG A 36 -6.84 -1.42 1.05
CA ARG A 36 -8.31 -1.28 1.09
C ARG A 36 -8.87 -0.30 0.08
N HIS A 37 -8.15 0.79 -0.16
CA HIS A 37 -8.64 1.93 -0.94
C HIS A 37 -7.79 2.21 -2.18
N GLY A 38 -6.82 1.33 -2.49
CA GLY A 38 -5.99 1.43 -3.68
C GLY A 38 -6.84 1.49 -4.95
N ASP A 39 -6.76 2.61 -5.66
CA ASP A 39 -7.47 2.86 -6.91
C ASP A 39 -6.62 2.50 -8.14
N ARG A 40 -5.33 2.24 -7.95
CA ARG A 40 -4.39 1.89 -9.01
C ARG A 40 -3.80 0.52 -8.77
N ALA A 41 -4.24 -0.44 -9.58
CA ALA A 41 -3.66 -1.76 -9.67
C ALA A 41 -2.82 -1.90 -10.96
N LYS A 42 -1.61 -2.44 -10.84
CA LYS A 42 -0.77 -2.80 -11.99
C LYS A 42 -0.27 -4.23 -11.80
N PRO A 43 -0.58 -5.17 -12.72
CA PRO A 43 0.02 -6.49 -12.68
C PRO A 43 1.52 -6.36 -12.95
N VAL A 44 2.34 -7.04 -12.15
CA VAL A 44 3.81 -7.02 -12.28
C VAL A 44 4.37 -8.38 -12.72
N GLY A 45 3.51 -9.38 -12.93
CA GLY A 45 3.87 -10.75 -13.33
C GLY A 45 3.97 -11.69 -12.13
N GLY A 46 3.96 -13.01 -12.39
CA GLY A 46 4.10 -14.04 -11.35
C GLY A 46 2.96 -14.09 -10.34
N GLY A 47 1.73 -13.70 -10.73
CA GLY A 47 0.59 -13.63 -9.81
C GLY A 47 0.68 -12.47 -8.80
N VAL A 48 1.56 -11.48 -9.04
CA VAL A 48 1.74 -10.32 -8.17
C VAL A 48 1.13 -9.06 -8.78
N VAL A 49 0.43 -8.31 -7.94
CA VAL A 49 -0.19 -7.03 -8.27
C VAL A 49 0.41 -5.92 -7.40
N ALA A 50 0.80 -4.82 -8.06
CA ALA A 50 1.17 -3.58 -7.40
C ALA A 50 -0.06 -2.70 -7.22
N LEU A 51 -0.44 -2.48 -5.95
CA LEU A 51 -1.50 -1.58 -5.54
C LEU A 51 -0.90 -0.25 -5.09
N SER A 52 -1.52 0.85 -5.52
CA SER A 52 -1.17 2.20 -5.10
C SER A 52 -2.42 3.07 -5.05
N LEU A 53 -2.28 4.21 -4.40
CA LEU A 53 -3.35 5.21 -4.30
C LEU A 53 -3.01 6.39 -5.22
N SER A 54 -3.98 6.98 -5.91
CA SER A 54 -3.81 8.28 -6.57
C SER A 54 -3.86 9.41 -5.55
N ARG A 55 -3.55 10.63 -6.03
CA ARG A 55 -3.72 11.82 -5.20
C ARG A 55 -5.19 12.07 -4.88
N ALA A 56 -6.07 11.91 -5.88
CA ALA A 56 -7.52 12.05 -5.69
C ALA A 56 -8.04 11.09 -4.62
N GLY A 57 -7.65 9.80 -4.69
CA GLY A 57 -8.04 8.83 -3.65
C GLY A 57 -7.49 9.19 -2.25
N ALA A 58 -6.33 9.84 -2.15
CA ALA A 58 -5.80 10.28 -0.84
C ALA A 58 -6.60 11.44 -0.28
N ASP A 59 -6.99 12.36 -1.14
CA ASP A 59 -7.80 13.52 -0.78
C ASP A 59 -9.20 13.05 -0.35
N GLU A 60 -9.82 12.08 -1.05
CA GLU A 60 -11.07 11.44 -0.65
C GLU A 60 -10.99 10.76 0.73
N LEU A 61 -9.88 10.06 1.02
CA LEU A 61 -9.66 9.45 2.33
C LEU A 61 -9.52 10.49 3.44
N GLN A 62 -8.94 11.64 3.13
CA GLN A 62 -8.80 12.75 4.06
C GLN A 62 -10.16 13.40 4.33
N GLU A 63 -10.93 13.68 3.28
CA GLU A 63 -12.28 14.27 3.37
C GLU A 63 -13.24 13.35 4.12
N ALA A 64 -13.14 12.04 3.92
CA ALA A 64 -13.90 11.04 4.66
C ALA A 64 -13.43 10.85 6.13
N GLY A 65 -12.36 11.52 6.56
CA GLY A 65 -11.81 11.40 7.91
C GLY A 65 -11.17 10.03 8.22
N LEU A 66 -10.87 9.23 7.20
CA LEU A 66 -10.32 7.87 7.34
C LEU A 66 -8.81 7.85 7.60
N ALA A 67 -8.10 8.92 7.23
CA ALA A 67 -6.70 9.10 7.58
C ALA A 67 -6.34 10.57 7.83
N PRO A 68 -5.36 10.85 8.72
CA PRO A 68 -4.81 12.19 8.90
C PRO A 68 -4.12 12.72 7.63
N ALA A 69 -4.16 14.03 7.41
CA ALA A 69 -3.52 14.72 6.28
C ALA A 69 -2.04 14.32 6.08
N ALA A 70 -1.27 14.23 7.17
CA ALA A 70 0.15 13.83 7.12
C ALA A 70 0.38 12.39 6.60
N ILE A 71 -0.61 11.50 6.76
CA ILE A 71 -0.59 10.17 6.16
C ILE A 71 -1.03 10.25 4.70
N CYS A 72 -2.11 10.97 4.39
CA CYS A 72 -2.63 11.15 3.03
C CYS A 72 -1.60 11.75 2.07
N GLU A 73 -0.74 12.67 2.51
CA GLU A 73 0.35 13.21 1.68
C GLU A 73 1.36 12.13 1.23
N ARG A 74 1.50 11.07 2.02
CA ARG A 74 2.45 9.99 1.78
C ARG A 74 1.82 8.84 0.99
N LEU A 75 0.52 8.57 1.15
CA LEU A 75 -0.15 7.42 0.51
C LEU A 75 0.05 7.34 -1.01
N PRO A 76 -0.01 8.44 -1.81
CA PRO A 76 0.19 8.36 -3.25
C PRO A 76 1.60 7.94 -3.68
N ARG A 77 2.55 8.04 -2.75
CA ARG A 77 3.94 7.60 -2.95
C ARG A 77 4.14 6.17 -2.50
N LEU A 78 3.16 5.53 -1.87
CA LEU A 78 3.26 4.17 -1.38
C LEU A 78 2.77 3.18 -2.45
N THR A 79 3.48 2.07 -2.58
CA THR A 79 3.09 0.95 -3.44
C THR A 79 3.19 -0.32 -2.62
N VAL A 80 2.10 -1.08 -2.60
CA VAL A 80 1.96 -2.34 -1.90
C VAL A 80 1.92 -3.46 -2.94
N LEU A 81 2.82 -4.42 -2.82
CA LEU A 81 2.82 -5.63 -3.63
C LEU A 81 2.05 -6.72 -2.92
N VAL A 82 1.08 -7.30 -3.62
CA VAL A 82 0.19 -8.33 -3.10
C VAL A 82 0.20 -9.51 -4.06
N HIS A 83 0.24 -10.73 -3.53
CA HIS A 83 -0.02 -11.92 -4.33
C HIS A 83 -1.52 -12.07 -4.55
N GLU A 84 -1.94 -12.19 -5.82
CA GLU A 84 -3.35 -12.21 -6.24
C GLU A 84 -4.12 -13.36 -5.59
N GLU A 85 -3.56 -14.58 -5.57
CA GLU A 85 -4.24 -15.74 -4.98
C GLU A 85 -4.23 -15.77 -3.45
N ALA A 86 -3.14 -15.34 -2.81
CA ALA A 86 -2.94 -15.53 -1.38
C ALA A 86 -3.36 -14.30 -0.55
N SER A 87 -3.79 -13.21 -1.20
CA SER A 87 -4.07 -11.90 -0.58
C SER A 87 -2.99 -11.46 0.43
N THR A 88 -1.76 -11.92 0.21
CA THR A 88 -0.65 -11.77 1.15
C THR A 88 0.20 -10.60 0.68
N VAL A 89 0.49 -9.67 1.59
CA VAL A 89 1.37 -8.54 1.29
C VAL A 89 2.81 -9.07 1.21
N LEU A 90 3.37 -9.03 0.01
CA LEU A 90 4.71 -9.50 -0.29
C LEU A 90 5.75 -8.44 0.07
N THR A 91 5.47 -7.16 -0.21
CA THR A 91 6.39 -6.05 0.06
C THR A 91 5.68 -4.70 -0.01
N VAL A 92 6.23 -3.71 0.69
CA VAL A 92 5.82 -2.31 0.55
C VAL A 92 7.02 -1.45 0.17
N CYS A 93 6.85 -0.60 -0.83
CA CYS A 93 7.89 0.31 -1.32
C CYS A 93 7.35 1.72 -1.53
N TRP A 94 8.26 2.70 -1.47
CA TRP A 94 7.97 4.04 -1.97
C TRP A 94 8.16 4.03 -3.49
N ARG A 95 7.20 4.56 -4.24
CA ARG A 95 7.24 4.66 -5.71
C ARG A 95 8.42 5.48 -6.22
N TYR A 96 8.86 6.47 -5.44
CA TYR A 96 9.97 7.36 -5.78
C TYR A 96 10.98 7.42 -4.63
N GLY A 97 12.27 7.30 -4.94
CA GLY A 97 13.36 7.53 -3.97
C GLY A 97 13.68 9.00 -3.76
N ARG A 98 14.69 9.29 -2.92
CA ARG A 98 15.21 10.65 -2.63
C ARG A 98 15.59 11.50 -3.86
N LYS A 99 15.63 10.92 -5.07
CA LYS A 99 15.99 11.59 -6.33
C LYS A 99 14.97 11.41 -7.46
N ALA A 100 13.68 11.20 -7.15
CA ALA A 100 12.62 10.96 -8.14
C ALA A 100 12.84 9.77 -9.11
N ARG A 101 13.83 8.91 -8.85
CA ARG A 101 13.95 7.63 -9.56
C ARG A 101 12.76 6.76 -9.18
N ALA A 102 11.98 6.37 -10.18
CA ALA A 102 11.00 5.31 -10.01
C ALA A 102 11.76 4.05 -9.61
N TYR A 103 11.44 3.48 -8.46
CA TYR A 103 11.91 2.13 -8.18
C TYR A 103 11.05 1.21 -9.04
N GLU A 104 11.58 0.83 -10.20
CA GLU A 104 11.02 -0.30 -10.93
C GLU A 104 11.16 -1.51 -10.01
N ILE A 105 10.02 -2.12 -9.72
CA ILE A 105 9.96 -3.26 -8.83
C ILE A 105 10.55 -4.43 -9.62
N ASP A 106 11.74 -4.88 -9.22
CA ASP A 106 12.36 -6.08 -9.79
C ASP A 106 11.52 -7.29 -9.36
N THR A 107 10.81 -7.87 -10.32
CA THR A 107 9.87 -8.96 -10.12
C THR A 107 10.53 -10.33 -10.12
N LYS A 108 11.84 -10.43 -10.40
CA LYS A 108 12.55 -11.72 -10.44
C LYS A 108 12.81 -12.32 -9.06
N ARG A 109 12.44 -11.61 -7.99
CA ARG A 109 12.76 -11.96 -6.60
C ARG A 109 11.57 -12.45 -5.78
N TYR A 110 10.38 -12.53 -6.38
CA TYR A 110 9.13 -12.96 -5.73
C TYR A 110 8.55 -14.18 -6.43
#